data_AF-A0A949E5D4-F1
#
_entry.id   AF-A0A949E5D4-F1
#
_cell.length_a   1.000
_cell.length_b   1.000
_cell.length_c   1.000
_cell.angle_alpha   90.00
_cell.angle_beta   90.00
_cell.angle_gamma   90.00
#
_symmetry.space_group_name_H-M   'P 1'
#
loop_
_entity.id
_entity.type
_entity.pdbx_description
1 polymer ?
#
loop_
_entity_poly.entity_id
_entity_poly.type
_entity_poly.pdbx_seq_one_letter_code
_entity_poly.pdbx_strand_id
1 'polypeptide(L)' 'MEMLDAAIQSDLLKEVAQLPPALQRRVLDFARALAESTPQGVPGDALLQFAGIMTPTEADEFLRGIEEDCERVDPNEW' A
#
# COMPACT_ATOMS: atom_id res chain seq x y z
N MET A 1 -1.37 -10.38 10.92
CA MET A 1 -0.86 -9.27 11.73
C MET A 1 0.65 -9.42 11.74
N GLU A 2 1.35 -8.67 10.89
CA GLU A 2 2.81 -8.71 10.92
C GLU A 2 3.28 -8.25 12.29
N MET A 3 4.00 -9.12 13.00
CA MET A 3 4.68 -8.74 14.21
C MET A 3 5.86 -7.87 13.84
N LEU A 4 6.04 -6.77 14.56
CA LEU A 4 7.25 -5.95 14.47
C LEU A 4 8.47 -6.85 14.68
N ASP A 5 9.41 -6.81 13.74
CA ASP A 5 10.67 -7.55 13.88
C ASP A 5 11.37 -7.16 15.19
N ALA A 6 11.84 -8.16 15.95
CA ALA A 6 12.37 -7.94 17.29
C ALA A 6 13.67 -7.12 17.29
N ALA A 7 14.49 -7.24 16.24
CA ALA A 7 15.70 -6.42 16.09
C ALA A 7 15.31 -4.97 15.77
N ILE A 8 14.37 -4.77 14.83
CA ILE A 8 13.86 -3.43 14.50
C ILE A 8 13.23 -2.76 15.72
N GLN A 9 12.45 -3.48 16.52
CA GLN A 9 11.85 -2.94 17.74
C GLN A 9 12.91 -2.46 18.74
N SER A 10 13.94 -3.28 18.99
CA SER A 10 15.02 -2.95 19.92
C SER A 10 15.79 -1.71 19.46
N ASP A 11 16.14 -1.65 18.18
CA ASP A 11 16.95 -0.55 17.65
C ASP A 11 16.14 0.75 17.59
N LEU A 12 14.86 0.68 17.23
CA LEU A 12 13.96 1.85 17.29
C LEU A 12 13.87 2.42 18.70
N LEU A 13 13.76 1.56 19.73
CA LEU A 13 13.71 2.00 21.12
C LEU A 13 15.03 2.65 21.56
N LYS A 14 16.18 2.10 21.16
CA LYS A 14 17.50 2.69 21.47
C LYS A 14 17.64 4.08 20.89
N GLU A 15 17.31 4.26 19.61
CA GLU A 15 17.44 5.55 18.92
C GLU A 15 16.46 6.58 19.49
N VAL A 16 15.20 6.21 19.68
CA VAL A 16 14.17 7.13 20.19
C VAL A 16 14.45 7.55 21.64
N ALA A 17 15.02 6.66 22.47
CA ALA A 17 15.37 6.98 23.85
C ALA A 17 16.43 8.08 23.99
N GLN A 18 17.29 8.29 22.97
CA GLN A 18 18.29 9.35 22.96
C GLN A 18 17.70 10.73 22.57
N LEU A 19 16.48 10.75 22.04
CA LEU A 19 15.85 11.98 21.56
C LEU A 19 15.18 12.76 22.72
N PRO A 20 15.21 14.10 22.69
CA PRO A 20 14.36 14.91 23.56
C PRO A 20 12.87 14.60 23.35
N PRO A 21 12.01 14.81 24.38
CA PRO A 21 10.59 14.44 24.31
C PRO A 21 9.82 14.97 23.09
N ALA A 22 10.12 16.19 22.65
CA ALA A 22 9.48 16.77 21.46
C ALA A 22 9.80 16.00 20.17
N LEU A 23 11.02 15.48 20.04
CA LEU A 23 11.44 14.69 18.90
C LEU A 23 10.92 13.25 18.99
N GLN A 24 10.84 12.66 20.19
CA GLN A 24 10.15 11.38 20.38
C GLN A 24 8.69 11.46 19.91
N ARG A 25 7.99 12.55 20.27
CA ARG A 25 6.62 12.79 19.82
C ARG A 25 6.53 12.88 18.29
N ARG A 26 7.49 13.56 17.65
CA ARG A 26 7.54 13.66 16.19
C ARG A 26 7.71 12.29 15.52
N VAL A 27 8.53 11.39 16.07
CA VAL A 27 8.67 10.02 15.56
C VAL A 27 7.35 9.25 15.67
N LEU A 28 6.67 9.36 16.81
CA LEU A 28 5.36 8.72 17.01
C LEU A 28 4.31 9.23 16.01
N ASP A 29 4.24 10.54 15.83
CA ASP A 29 3.27 11.14 14.90
C ASP A 29 3.59 10.76 13.44
N PHE A 30 4.87 10.64 13.08
CA PHE A 30 5.29 10.13 11.78
C PHE A 30 4.89 8.66 11.57
N ALA A 31 5.10 7.78 12.55
CA ALA A 31 4.70 6.37 12.47
C ALA A 31 3.17 6.22 12.28
N ARG A 32 2.38 7.07 12.93
CA ARG A 32 0.92 7.13 12.72
C ARG A 32 0.55 7.55 11.30
N ALA A 33 1.17 8.61 10.80
CA ALA A 33 0.97 9.08 9.44
C ALA A 33 1.35 8.00 8.40
N LEU A 34 2.42 7.24 8.65
CA LEU A 34 2.79 6.12 7.78
C LEU A 34 1.70 5.04 7.75
N ALA A 35 1.15 4.68 8.91
CA ALA A 35 0.07 3.70 9.00
C ALA A 35 -1.21 4.16 8.27
N GLU A 36 -1.53 5.46 8.32
CA GLU A 36 -2.65 6.06 7.58
C GLU A 36 -2.37 6.17 6.07
N SER A 37 -1.12 6.42 5.68
CA SER A 37 -0.71 6.54 4.28
C SER A 37 -0.52 5.20 3.57
N THR A 38 -0.40 4.10 4.34
CA THR A 38 -0.27 2.77 3.77
C THR A 38 -1.59 2.44 3.08
N PRO A 39 -1.61 2.22 1.75
CA PRO A 39 -2.84 1.90 1.05
C PRO A 39 -3.49 0.67 1.69
N GLN A 40 -4.64 0.86 2.32
CA GLN A 40 -5.42 -0.27 2.78
C GLN A 40 -6.13 -0.85 1.58
N GLY A 41 -5.83 -2.12 1.28
CA GLY A 41 -6.59 -2.86 0.29
C GLY A 41 -8.07 -2.88 0.66
N VAL A 42 -8.94 -2.77 -0.32
CA VAL A 42 -10.38 -3.00 -0.14
C VAL A 42 -10.60 -4.51 -0.05
N PRO A 43 -11.37 -5.00 0.94
CA PRO A 43 -11.75 -6.41 1.01
C PRO A 43 -12.35 -6.89 -0.31
N GLY A 44 -11.92 -8.06 -0.80
CA GLY A 44 -12.33 -8.55 -2.13
C GLY A 44 -13.84 -8.79 -2.27
N ASP A 45 -14.50 -9.16 -1.17
CA ASP A 45 -15.96 -9.27 -1.09
C ASP A 45 -16.67 -7.93 -1.32
N ALA A 46 -16.08 -6.81 -0.89
CA ALA A 46 -16.61 -5.48 -1.18
C ALA A 46 -16.51 -5.11 -2.66
N LEU A 47 -15.64 -5.75 -3.44
CA LEU A 47 -15.54 -5.54 -4.90
C LEU A 47 -16.61 -6.30 -5.69
N LEU A 48 -17.29 -7.28 -5.08
CA LEU A 48 -18.33 -8.08 -5.75
C LEU A 48 -19.50 -7.23 -6.24
N GLN A 49 -19.75 -6.07 -5.63
CA GLN A 49 -20.77 -5.12 -6.10
C GLN A 49 -20.52 -4.62 -7.54
N PHE A 50 -19.28 -4.71 -8.02
CA PHE A 50 -18.90 -4.31 -9.37
C PHE A 50 -18.92 -5.49 -10.36
N ALA A 51 -19.25 -6.70 -9.94
CA ALA A 51 -19.32 -7.85 -10.84
C ALA A 51 -20.46 -7.69 -11.85
N GLY A 52 -20.12 -7.77 -13.15
CA GLY A 52 -21.11 -7.72 -14.23
C GLY A 52 -21.65 -6.32 -14.57
N ILE A 53 -21.05 -5.25 -14.03
CA ILE A 53 -21.46 -3.87 -14.35
C ILE A 53 -21.03 -3.43 -15.76
N MET A 54 -20.03 -4.09 -16.34
CA MET A 54 -19.44 -3.74 -17.63
C MET A 54 -20.17 -4.45 -18.77
N THR A 55 -20.60 -3.68 -19.76
CA THR A 55 -21.16 -4.22 -21.00
C THR A 55 -20.05 -4.84 -21.87
N PRO A 56 -20.39 -5.74 -22.81
CA PRO A 56 -19.41 -6.31 -23.74
C PRO A 56 -18.64 -5.24 -24.52
N THR A 57 -19.33 -4.17 -24.95
CA THR A 57 -18.71 -3.08 -25.70
C THR A 57 -17.71 -2.29 -24.85
N GLU A 58 -18.05 -1.96 -23.60
CA GLU A 58 -17.10 -1.30 -22.69
C GLU A 58 -15.89 -2.20 -22.43
N ALA A 59 -16.10 -3.51 -22.26
CA ALA A 59 -15.00 -4.46 -22.09
C ALA A 59 -14.04 -4.48 -23.29
N ASP A 60 -14.57 -4.48 -24.52
CA ASP A 60 -13.77 -4.45 -25.74
C ASP A 60 -12.95 -3.14 -25.86
N GLU A 61 -13.52 -2.00 -25.45
CA GLU A 61 -12.82 -0.72 -25.42
C GLU A 61 -11.67 -0.71 -24.41
N PHE A 62 -11.89 -1.27 -23.21
CA PHE A 62 -10.83 -1.42 -22.20
C PHE A 62 -9.72 -2.34 -22.68
N LEU A 63 -10.05 -3.47 -23.31
CA LEU A 63 -9.05 -4.40 -23.86
C LEU A 63 -8.18 -3.73 -24.92
N ARG A 64 -8.79 -3.00 -25.86
CA ARG A 64 -8.04 -2.23 -26.85
C ARG A 64 -7.12 -1.19 -26.23
N GLY A 65 -7.60 -0.43 -25.24
CA GLY A 65 -6.77 0.56 -24.55
C GLY A 65 -5.56 -0.07 -23.83
N ILE A 66 -5.71 -1.26 -23.27
CA ILE A 66 -4.60 -2.00 -22.66
C ILE A 66 -3.58 -2.44 -23.74
N GLU A 67 -4.04 -2.91 -24.89
CA GLU A 67 -3.15 -3.37 -25.97
C GLU A 67 -2.44 -2.22 -26.69
N GLU A 68 -3.13 -1.09 -26.88
CA GLU A 68 -2.63 0.08 -27.62
C GLU A 68 -1.70 0.96 -26.77
N ASP A 69 -2.00 1.14 -25.48
CA ASP A 69 -1.38 2.20 -24.66
C ASP A 69 -0.70 1.72 -23.35
N CYS A 70 -0.93 0.49 -22.87
CA CYS A 70 -0.27 0.01 -21.65
C CYS A 70 1.08 -0.67 -21.95
N GLU A 71 2.10 -0.33 -21.16
CA GLU A 71 3.41 -0.98 -21.21
C GLU A 71 3.27 -2.48 -20.89
N ARG A 72 3.93 -3.35 -21.67
CA ARG A 72 3.98 -4.77 -21.35
C ARG A 72 4.77 -4.95 -20.06
N VAL A 73 4.13 -5.56 -19.07
CA VAL A 73 4.82 -6.05 -17.87
C VAL A 73 5.80 -7.14 -18.31
N ASP A 74 7.10 -6.86 -18.33
CA ASP A 74 8.14 -7.88 -18.48
C ASP A 74 8.39 -8.53 -17.12
N PRO A 75 8.03 -9.82 -16.94
CA PRO A 75 8.24 -10.52 -15.68
C PRO A 75 9.72 -10.71 -15.32
N ASN A 76 10.66 -10.37 -16.21
CA ASN A 76 12.11 -10.44 -15.98
C ASN A 76 12.75 -9.07 -15.72
N GLU A 77 11.98 -7.97 -15.67
CA GLU A 77 12.53 -6.62 -15.47
C GLU A 77 12.79 -6.22 -14.00
N TRP A 78 12.75 -7.19 -13.07
CA TRP A 78 13.03 -6.97 -11.64
C TRP A 78 13.93 -8.04 -11.05
#